data_AF-A0A317FKC9-F1
#
_entry.id   AF-A0A317FKC9-F1
#
_cell.length_a   1.000
_cell.length_b   1.000
_cell.length_c   1.000
_cell.angle_alpha   90.00
_cell.angle_beta   90.00
_cell.angle_gamma   90.00
#
_symmetry.space_group_name_H-M   'P 1'
#
loop_
_entity.id
_entity.type
_entity.pdbx_description
1 polymer ?
#
loop_
_entity_poly.entity_id
_entity_poly.type
_entity_poly.pdbx_seq_one_letter_code
_entity_poly.pdbx_strand_id
1 'polypeptide(L)'
;MLVSPIARILPPVQPPPHRLAKPDDPPLAPCGHMWVFAYGSLIWRPGFDHAGQHRAFLRGYHRRFCLWSHRYRGTPERPGLVLGLDRGGACHGIVFRVPGQHAAAVLRYLDDRELPDGAEQVYHRRLVPVRLVDSPGRVVPAIAYVANRACRLYAPALTPEHAAQVIAQGVGQMGANRDYLLNTLEHLTGMGVRDAGLARIAALLPRVRGAA
;
A
#
# COMPACT_ATOMS: atom_id res chain seq x y z
N MET A 1 -58.81 -13.71 -13.25
CA MET A 1 -58.03 -12.44 -13.15
C MET A 1 -57.00 -12.62 -12.06
N LEU A 2 -55.72 -12.64 -12.42
CA LEU A 2 -54.61 -12.85 -11.48
C LEU A 2 -54.35 -11.57 -10.67
N VAL A 3 -54.27 -11.71 -9.35
CA VAL A 3 -53.85 -10.66 -8.42
C VAL A 3 -52.31 -10.69 -8.37
N SER A 4 -51.68 -9.56 -8.70
CA SER A 4 -50.24 -9.36 -8.69
C SER A 4 -49.72 -9.23 -7.24
N PRO A 5 -48.60 -9.87 -6.84
CA PRO A 5 -48.06 -9.66 -5.51
C PRO A 5 -47.24 -8.37 -5.42
N ILE A 6 -47.57 -7.63 -4.37
CA ILE A 6 -46.89 -6.52 -3.72
C ILE A 6 -45.37 -6.52 -3.98
N ALA A 7 -44.89 -5.43 -4.60
CA ALA A 7 -43.48 -5.11 -4.68
C ALA A 7 -42.90 -4.99 -3.26
N ARG A 8 -42.04 -5.94 -2.89
CA ARG A 8 -41.19 -5.82 -1.71
C ARG A 8 -40.29 -4.60 -1.91
N ILE A 9 -40.52 -3.54 -1.14
CA ILE A 9 -39.57 -2.46 -0.96
C ILE A 9 -38.32 -3.10 -0.34
N LEU A 10 -37.28 -3.28 -1.16
CA LEU A 10 -35.97 -3.72 -0.69
C LEU A 10 -35.42 -2.62 0.24
N PRO A 11 -34.87 -2.98 1.41
CA PRO A 11 -34.20 -2.01 2.26
C PRO A 11 -33.02 -1.37 1.50
N PRO A 12 -32.60 -0.14 1.84
CA PRO A 12 -31.48 0.50 1.19
C PRO A 12 -30.24 -0.41 1.28
N VAL A 13 -29.62 -0.67 0.13
CA VAL A 13 -28.40 -1.46 0.02
C VAL A 13 -27.32 -0.80 0.87
N GLN A 14 -26.95 -1.43 1.98
CA GLN A 14 -25.81 -0.96 2.78
C GLN A 14 -24.52 -1.08 1.95
N PRO A 15 -23.66 -0.05 1.90
CA PRO A 15 -22.41 -0.12 1.18
C PRO A 15 -21.50 -1.22 1.77
N PRO A 16 -20.68 -1.90 0.95
CA PRO A 16 -19.81 -2.97 1.43
C PRO A 16 -18.83 -2.44 2.51
N PRO A 17 -18.46 -3.27 3.50
CA PRO A 17 -17.99 -2.85 4.83
C PRO A 17 -16.59 -2.23 4.90
N HIS A 18 -16.06 -1.64 3.82
CA HIS A 18 -14.63 -1.41 3.70
C HIS A 18 -14.19 -0.14 2.96
N ARG A 19 -15.07 0.81 2.69
CA ARG A 19 -14.66 2.15 2.26
C ARG A 19 -14.67 3.06 3.50
N LEU A 20 -13.49 3.35 4.07
CA LEU A 20 -13.34 4.42 5.06
C LEU A 20 -13.92 5.73 4.47
N ALA A 21 -14.62 6.50 5.31
CA ALA A 21 -15.37 7.71 4.98
C ALA A 21 -14.55 8.78 4.23
N LYS A 22 -15.15 9.91 3.85
CA LYS A 22 -14.44 11.03 3.19
C LYS A 22 -13.18 11.43 3.99
N PRO A 23 -12.12 11.96 3.34
CA PRO A 23 -10.89 12.36 4.01
C PRO A 23 -11.09 13.30 5.22
N ASP A 24 -12.20 14.03 5.21
CA ASP A 24 -12.57 15.01 6.25
C ASP A 24 -13.03 14.37 7.57
N ASP A 25 -13.24 13.05 7.59
CA ASP A 25 -13.57 12.29 8.81
C ASP A 25 -12.54 11.15 9.03
N PRO A 26 -11.32 11.49 9.47
CA PRO A 26 -10.26 10.51 9.64
C PRO A 26 -10.55 9.58 10.85
N PRO A 27 -10.31 8.27 10.74
CA PRO A 27 -10.50 7.34 11.85
C PRO A 27 -9.47 7.61 12.95
N LEU A 28 -9.93 8.22 14.05
CA LEU A 28 -9.12 8.41 15.26
C LEU A 28 -9.31 7.22 16.21
N ALA A 29 -8.21 6.71 16.75
CA ALA A 29 -8.25 5.77 17.87
C ALA A 29 -8.70 6.50 19.16
N PRO A 30 -9.09 5.78 20.23
CA PRO A 30 -9.51 6.39 21.51
C PRO A 30 -8.49 7.37 22.12
N CYS A 31 -7.21 7.24 21.77
CA CYS A 31 -6.17 8.19 22.16
C CYS A 31 -6.14 9.50 21.36
N GLY A 32 -7.10 9.74 20.47
CA GLY A 32 -7.18 10.95 19.64
C GLY A 32 -6.18 11.00 18.48
N HIS A 33 -5.53 9.86 18.15
CA HIS A 33 -4.54 9.77 17.07
C HIS A 33 -5.04 8.89 15.93
N MET A 34 -4.68 9.28 14.71
CA MET A 34 -4.80 8.42 13.53
C MET A 34 -3.51 7.61 13.37
N TRP A 35 -3.63 6.37 12.91
CA TRP A 35 -2.48 5.51 12.65
C TRP A 35 -2.39 5.16 11.17
N VAL A 36 -1.20 5.19 10.58
CA VAL A 36 -0.99 4.88 9.15
C VAL A 36 0.04 3.76 9.03
N PHE A 37 -0.35 2.64 8.45
CA PHE A 37 0.54 1.50 8.20
C PHE A 37 1.28 1.67 6.87
N ALA A 38 2.60 1.70 6.96
CA ALA A 38 3.53 1.86 5.86
C ALA A 38 4.26 0.54 5.57
N TYR A 39 4.15 0.09 4.31
CA TYR A 39 4.78 -1.14 3.83
C TYR A 39 5.68 -0.92 2.61
N GLY A 40 5.60 0.22 1.93
CA GLY A 40 6.41 0.54 0.76
C GLY A 40 7.12 1.88 0.94
N SER A 41 6.98 2.76 -0.05
CA SER A 41 7.63 4.07 -0.06
C SER A 41 7.40 4.94 1.17
N LEU A 42 6.25 4.80 1.83
CA LEU A 42 5.94 5.53 3.07
C LEU A 42 6.91 5.24 4.21
N ILE A 43 7.63 4.10 4.19
CA ILE A 43 8.64 3.77 5.20
C ILE A 43 9.77 4.80 5.23
N TRP A 44 10.20 5.28 4.05
CA TRP A 44 11.36 6.17 3.92
C TRP A 44 11.03 7.58 3.41
N ARG A 45 9.83 7.78 2.87
CA ARG A 45 9.29 9.10 2.49
C ARG A 45 7.82 9.14 2.88
N PRO A 46 7.53 9.31 4.18
CA PRO A 46 6.16 9.50 4.65
C PRO A 46 5.56 10.73 3.97
N GLY A 47 6.28 11.85 3.94
CA GLY A 47 5.80 13.10 3.32
C GLY A 47 4.75 13.82 4.15
N PHE A 48 4.63 13.47 5.44
CA PHE A 48 3.73 14.09 6.39
C PHE A 48 4.31 14.06 7.82
N ASP A 49 3.85 14.99 8.64
CA ASP A 49 4.24 15.07 10.05
C ASP A 49 3.56 14.00 10.90
N HIS A 50 4.34 13.40 11.80
CA HIS A 50 3.87 12.37 12.71
C HIS A 50 4.56 12.51 14.07
N ALA A 51 3.84 12.15 15.13
CA ALA A 51 4.30 12.24 16.52
C ALA A 51 5.05 10.99 17.00
N GLY A 52 5.31 10.04 16.11
CA GLY A 52 6.05 8.81 16.40
C GLY A 52 5.82 7.72 15.37
N GLN A 53 6.68 6.71 15.42
CA GLN A 53 6.60 5.53 14.56
C GLN A 53 6.95 4.27 15.35
N HIS A 54 6.32 3.15 15.01
CA HIS A 54 6.54 1.86 15.65
C HIS A 54 6.72 0.77 14.61
N ARG A 55 7.50 -0.26 14.94
CA ARG A 55 7.56 -1.47 14.12
C ARG A 55 6.23 -2.19 14.22
N ALA A 56 5.74 -2.63 13.08
CA ALA A 56 4.36 -3.06 12.95
C ALA A 56 4.26 -4.39 12.21
N PHE A 57 3.30 -5.20 12.62
CA PHE A 57 2.98 -6.47 12.01
C PHE A 57 1.50 -6.55 11.64
N LEU A 58 1.23 -6.75 10.36
CA LEU A 58 -0.11 -6.88 9.78
C LEU A 58 -0.31 -8.33 9.30
N ARG A 59 -1.37 -9.00 9.76
CA ARG A 59 -1.78 -10.32 9.27
C ARG A 59 -2.84 -10.18 8.16
N GLY A 60 -2.93 -11.18 7.29
CA GLY A 60 -3.94 -11.26 6.23
C GLY A 60 -3.56 -10.51 4.95
N TYR A 61 -2.40 -9.84 4.94
CA TYR A 61 -1.82 -9.19 3.77
C TYR A 61 -0.32 -9.41 3.72
N HIS A 62 0.25 -9.53 2.53
CA HIS A 62 1.68 -9.58 2.30
C HIS A 62 2.09 -8.52 1.28
N ARG A 63 3.31 -8.03 1.39
CA ARG A 63 3.88 -7.07 0.46
C ARG A 63 4.34 -7.79 -0.81
N ARG A 64 4.01 -7.22 -1.97
CA ARG A 64 4.42 -7.74 -3.28
C ARG A 64 4.49 -6.62 -4.32
N PHE A 65 5.38 -6.75 -5.31
CA PHE A 65 5.26 -6.00 -6.58
C PHE A 65 4.10 -6.59 -7.41
N CYS A 66 2.90 -6.03 -7.27
CA CYS A 66 1.67 -6.56 -7.85
C CYS A 66 0.85 -5.51 -8.62
N LEU A 67 1.43 -4.34 -8.89
CA LEU A 67 0.76 -3.25 -9.59
C LEU A 67 1.68 -2.67 -10.66
N TRP A 68 1.19 -2.60 -11.89
CA TRP A 68 1.88 -1.96 -13.01
C TRP A 68 1.97 -0.44 -12.80
N SER A 69 3.12 0.14 -13.14
CA SER A 69 3.40 1.56 -13.04
C SER A 69 3.84 2.13 -14.38
N HIS A 70 2.92 2.83 -15.03
CA HIS A 70 3.16 3.45 -16.35
C HIS A 70 3.58 4.93 -16.26
N ARG A 71 3.80 5.45 -15.05
CA ARG A 71 4.13 6.88 -14.84
C ARG A 71 5.27 7.08 -13.85
N TYR A 72 5.16 6.50 -12.66
CA TYR A 72 6.07 6.84 -11.56
C TYR A 72 7.36 6.02 -11.59
N ARG A 73 7.28 4.73 -11.91
CA ARG A 73 8.43 3.81 -11.97
C ARG A 73 8.66 3.20 -13.36
N GLY A 74 7.95 3.70 -14.36
CA GLY A 74 8.08 3.33 -15.76
C GLY A 74 7.28 4.27 -16.63
N THR A 75 7.13 3.91 -17.90
CA THR A 75 6.32 4.62 -18.90
C THR A 75 5.23 3.68 -19.46
N PRO A 76 4.29 4.14 -20.30
CA PRO A 76 3.36 3.26 -20.98
C PRO A 76 4.06 2.17 -21.82
N GLU A 77 5.17 2.50 -22.48
CA GLU A 77 5.95 1.62 -23.35
C GLU A 77 6.88 0.70 -22.57
N ARG A 78 7.46 1.20 -21.47
CA ARG A 78 8.35 0.45 -20.58
C ARG A 78 7.84 0.54 -19.14
N PRO A 79 6.78 -0.22 -18.80
CA PRO A 79 6.18 -0.12 -17.48
C PRO A 79 7.15 -0.57 -16.40
N GLY A 80 6.97 -0.03 -15.21
CA GLY A 80 7.53 -0.52 -13.97
C GLY A 80 6.49 -1.28 -13.16
N LEU A 81 6.89 -1.65 -11.94
CA LEU A 81 6.06 -2.23 -10.90
C LEU A 81 6.17 -1.40 -9.62
N VAL A 82 5.04 -1.30 -8.92
CA VAL A 82 4.98 -0.75 -7.56
C VAL A 82 4.44 -1.79 -6.57
N LEU A 83 4.72 -1.54 -5.29
CA LEU A 83 4.35 -2.43 -4.21
C LEU A 83 2.85 -2.29 -3.89
N GLY A 84 2.22 -3.38 -3.53
CA GLY A 84 0.91 -3.42 -2.90
C GLY A 84 0.86 -4.39 -1.73
N LEU A 85 -0.10 -4.19 -0.84
CA LEU A 85 -0.54 -5.22 0.10
C LEU A 85 -1.56 -6.11 -0.60
N ASP A 86 -1.13 -7.31 -0.98
CA ASP A 86 -2.00 -8.33 -1.56
C ASP A 86 -2.52 -9.26 -0.46
N ARG A 87 -3.66 -9.91 -0.71
CA ARG A 87 -4.36 -10.75 0.28
C ARG A 87 -3.53 -11.98 0.65
N GLY A 88 -3.61 -12.36 1.92
CA GLY A 88 -2.95 -13.54 2.49
C GLY A 88 -1.59 -13.24 3.11
N GLY A 89 -1.08 -14.18 3.91
CA GLY A 89 0.22 -14.06 4.57
C GLY A 89 0.26 -12.99 5.66
N ALA A 90 1.41 -12.34 5.79
CA ALA A 90 1.64 -11.25 6.73
C ALA A 90 2.69 -10.27 6.21
N CYS A 91 2.68 -9.05 6.75
CA CYS A 91 3.59 -7.98 6.37
C CYS A 91 4.16 -7.30 7.61
N HIS A 92 5.49 -7.21 7.66
CA HIS A 92 6.18 -6.31 8.57
C HIS A 92 6.37 -4.94 7.90
N GLY A 93 6.11 -3.88 8.67
CA GLY A 93 6.21 -2.50 8.22
C GLY A 93 6.39 -1.55 9.39
N ILE A 94 6.08 -0.28 9.13
CA ILE A 94 6.02 0.77 10.15
C ILE A 94 4.57 1.20 10.32
N VAL A 95 4.19 1.59 11.54
CA VAL A 95 2.97 2.37 11.74
C VAL A 95 3.34 3.74 12.29
N PHE A 96 2.86 4.78 11.62
CA PHE A 96 3.02 6.18 12.04
C PHE A 96 1.86 6.60 12.91
N ARG A 97 2.16 7.33 14.00
CA ARG A 97 1.16 7.97 14.86
C ARG A 97 0.98 9.42 14.43
N VAL A 98 -0.19 9.76 13.92
CA VAL A 98 -0.52 11.11 13.44
C VAL A 98 -1.42 11.80 14.48
N PRO A 99 -1.05 12.99 14.98
CA PRO A 99 -1.92 13.80 15.84
C PRO A 99 -3.29 14.05 15.20
N GLY A 100 -4.36 14.01 16.00
CA GLY A 100 -5.73 14.18 15.50
C GLY A 100 -5.92 15.48 14.72
N GLN A 101 -5.28 16.57 15.17
CA GLN A 101 -5.35 17.86 14.47
C GLN A 101 -4.76 17.84 13.04
N HIS A 102 -3.88 16.89 12.72
CA HIS A 102 -3.27 16.76 11.39
C HIS A 102 -3.92 15.65 10.56
N ALA A 103 -4.76 14.81 11.17
CA ALA A 103 -5.20 13.56 10.58
C ALA A 103 -5.92 13.76 9.23
N ALA A 104 -6.82 14.73 9.12
CA ALA A 104 -7.55 15.02 7.88
C ALA A 104 -6.61 15.47 6.75
N ALA A 105 -5.63 16.33 7.06
CA ALA A 105 -4.66 16.82 6.08
C ALA A 105 -3.74 15.69 5.58
N VAL A 106 -3.25 14.85 6.50
CA VAL A 106 -2.45 13.68 6.14
C VAL A 106 -3.26 12.69 5.32
N LEU A 107 -4.53 12.46 5.67
CA LEU A 107 -5.38 11.53 4.94
C LEU A 107 -5.67 12.00 3.51
N ARG A 108 -5.93 13.30 3.29
CA ARG A 108 -6.03 13.88 1.95
C ARG A 108 -4.74 13.71 1.16
N TYR A 109 -3.59 14.06 1.76
CA TYR A 109 -2.29 13.90 1.12
C TYR A 109 -2.04 12.44 0.67
N LEU A 110 -2.36 11.47 1.53
CA LEU A 110 -2.21 10.06 1.20
C LEU A 110 -3.18 9.60 0.13
N ASP A 111 -4.43 10.08 0.15
CA ASP A 111 -5.39 9.81 -0.90
C ASP A 111 -4.92 10.39 -2.24
N ASP A 112 -4.44 11.65 -2.29
CA ASP A 112 -3.93 12.25 -3.53
C ASP A 112 -2.71 11.50 -4.09
N ARG A 113 -1.85 11.01 -3.20
CA ARG A 113 -0.65 10.24 -3.55
C ARG A 113 -0.96 8.84 -4.08
N GLU A 114 -1.92 8.14 -3.47
CA GLU A 114 -2.20 6.72 -3.73
C GLU A 114 -3.45 6.53 -4.62
N LEU A 115 -4.27 7.56 -4.82
CA LEU A 115 -5.50 7.57 -5.63
C LEU A 115 -5.53 8.78 -6.59
N PRO A 116 -4.51 8.98 -7.45
CA PRO A 116 -4.50 10.13 -8.35
C PRO A 116 -5.74 10.12 -9.26
N ASP A 117 -6.36 11.29 -9.42
CA ASP A 117 -7.66 11.49 -10.06
C ASP A 117 -7.83 10.74 -11.39
N GLY A 118 -8.84 9.86 -11.41
CA GLY A 118 -9.75 9.78 -12.56
C GLY A 118 -9.62 8.62 -13.54
N ALA A 119 -8.54 7.82 -13.54
CA ALA A 119 -8.47 6.70 -14.49
C ALA A 119 -8.84 5.36 -13.86
N GLU A 120 -8.36 5.09 -12.64
CA GLU A 120 -8.54 3.79 -12.00
C GLU A 120 -8.13 3.77 -10.52
N GLN A 121 -8.95 3.15 -9.68
CA GLN A 121 -8.63 2.94 -8.27
C GLN A 121 -7.66 1.76 -8.11
N VAL A 122 -6.35 2.03 -8.00
CA VAL A 122 -5.30 0.99 -7.83
C VAL A 122 -5.18 0.48 -6.39
N TYR A 123 -5.53 1.31 -5.42
CA TYR A 123 -5.54 0.94 -4.01
C TYR A 123 -6.91 1.12 -3.38
N HIS A 124 -7.09 0.38 -2.30
CA HIS A 124 -8.24 0.40 -1.45
C HIS A 124 -7.78 0.85 -0.08
N ARG A 125 -8.28 2.01 0.37
CA ARG A 125 -8.06 2.44 1.75
C ARG A 125 -8.86 1.53 2.69
N ARG A 126 -8.19 0.98 3.71
CA ARG A 126 -8.77 0.07 4.71
C ARG A 126 -8.31 0.45 6.11
N LEU A 127 -9.19 0.26 7.09
CA LEU A 127 -8.80 0.23 8.49
C LEU A 127 -8.44 -1.22 8.83
N VAL A 128 -7.20 -1.46 9.24
CA VAL A 128 -6.70 -2.80 9.54
C VAL A 128 -6.13 -2.86 10.95
N PRO A 129 -6.32 -3.97 11.68
CA PRO A 129 -5.69 -4.16 12.99
C PRO A 129 -4.21 -4.49 12.84
N VAL A 130 -3.35 -3.64 13.40
CA VAL A 130 -1.89 -3.77 13.32
C VAL A 130 -1.32 -4.02 14.71
N ARG A 131 -0.48 -5.04 14.85
CA ARG A 131 0.25 -5.32 16.10
C ARG A 131 1.51 -4.47 16.17
N LEU A 132 1.75 -3.80 17.29
CA LEU A 132 3.00 -3.11 17.54
C LEU A 132 4.03 -4.11 18.05
N VAL A 133 5.17 -4.21 17.36
CA VAL A 133 6.22 -5.19 17.67
C VAL A 133 6.98 -4.79 18.95
N ASP A 134 7.20 -3.50 19.11
CA ASP A 134 7.86 -2.84 20.23
C ASP A 134 6.92 -2.56 21.41
N SER A 135 5.67 -3.03 21.36
CA SER A 135 4.72 -3.01 22.48
C SER A 135 3.89 -4.29 22.49
N PRO A 136 4.43 -5.38 23.08
CA PRO A 136 3.77 -6.69 23.07
C PRO A 136 2.31 -6.62 23.52
N GLY A 137 1.42 -7.27 22.78
CA GLY A 137 -0.02 -7.31 23.06
C GLY A 137 -0.80 -6.07 22.56
N ARG A 138 -0.13 -4.98 22.19
CA ARG A 138 -0.81 -3.77 21.70
C ARG A 138 -1.21 -3.90 20.23
N VAL A 139 -2.49 -3.69 19.96
CA VAL A 139 -3.07 -3.62 18.61
C VAL A 139 -3.67 -2.24 18.41
N VAL A 140 -3.40 -1.62 17.26
CA VAL A 140 -4.00 -0.33 16.88
C VAL A 140 -4.73 -0.47 15.54
N PRO A 141 -5.89 0.19 15.36
CA PRO A 141 -6.51 0.31 14.05
C PRO A 141 -5.71 1.30 13.21
N ALA A 142 -5.19 0.86 12.07
CA ALA A 142 -4.36 1.68 11.19
C ALA A 142 -4.93 1.74 9.77
N ILE A 143 -4.80 2.90 9.13
CA ILE A 143 -5.10 3.07 7.72
C ILE A 143 -4.02 2.38 6.91
N ALA A 144 -4.42 1.54 5.96
CA ALA A 144 -3.54 0.92 4.98
C ALA A 144 -4.14 1.02 3.58
N TYR A 145 -3.29 1.21 2.57
CA TYR A 145 -3.66 1.16 1.16
C TYR A 145 -3.39 -0.25 0.63
N VAL A 146 -4.43 -1.05 0.46
CA VAL A 146 -4.34 -2.44 -0.02
C VAL A 146 -4.54 -2.51 -1.52
N ALA A 147 -3.86 -3.44 -2.21
CA ALA A 147 -3.96 -3.54 -3.66
C ALA A 147 -5.42 -3.83 -4.08
N ASN A 148 -5.94 -3.06 -5.04
CA ASN A 148 -7.22 -3.36 -5.65
C ASN A 148 -7.03 -4.45 -6.72
N ARG A 149 -7.38 -5.69 -6.38
CA ARG A 149 -7.28 -6.83 -7.32
C ARG A 149 -8.23 -6.76 -8.51
N ALA A 150 -9.23 -5.87 -8.49
CA ALA A 150 -10.17 -5.68 -9.58
C ALA A 150 -9.71 -4.60 -10.59
N CYS A 151 -8.61 -3.88 -10.31
CA CYS A 151 -8.07 -2.92 -11.26
C CYS A 151 -7.26 -3.63 -12.37
N ARG A 152 -7.27 -3.08 -13.58
CA ARG A 152 -6.51 -3.54 -14.77
C ARG A 152 -5.00 -3.47 -14.56
N LEU A 153 -4.54 -2.61 -13.64
CA LEU A 153 -3.12 -2.49 -13.30
C LEU A 153 -2.67 -3.57 -12.30
N TYR A 154 -3.58 -4.39 -11.76
CA TYR A 154 -3.21 -5.50 -10.89
C TYR A 154 -2.55 -6.64 -11.69
N ALA A 155 -1.43 -7.14 -11.18
CA ALA A 155 -0.61 -8.15 -11.82
C ALA A 155 -0.59 -9.46 -11.00
N PRO A 156 -1.60 -10.35 -11.15
CA PRO A 156 -1.81 -11.50 -10.28
C PRO A 156 -0.69 -12.56 -10.33
N ALA A 157 -0.05 -12.75 -11.48
CA ALA A 157 0.79 -13.92 -11.77
C ALA A 157 2.25 -13.57 -12.15
N LEU A 158 2.77 -12.43 -11.69
CA LEU A 158 4.18 -12.08 -11.88
C LEU A 158 5.10 -13.04 -11.11
N THR A 159 5.95 -13.76 -11.85
CA THR A 159 7.09 -14.50 -11.30
C THR A 159 8.19 -13.54 -10.86
N PRO A 160 9.08 -13.93 -9.92
CA PRO A 160 10.22 -13.11 -9.52
C PRO A 160 11.13 -12.73 -10.69
N GLU A 161 11.30 -13.63 -11.67
CA GLU A 161 12.15 -13.44 -12.85
C GLU A 161 11.54 -12.38 -13.78
N HIS A 162 10.24 -12.44 -14.05
CA HIS A 162 9.57 -11.43 -14.86
C HIS A 162 9.52 -10.08 -14.12
N ALA A 163 9.27 -10.08 -12.80
CA ALA A 163 9.32 -8.86 -12.00
C ALA A 163 10.71 -8.20 -12.07
N ALA A 164 11.79 -8.98 -11.97
CA ALA A 164 13.15 -8.47 -12.07
C ALA A 164 13.44 -7.86 -13.45
N GLN A 165 13.00 -8.49 -14.54
CA GLN A 165 13.14 -7.94 -15.90
C GLN A 165 12.45 -6.59 -16.04
N VAL A 166 11.19 -6.50 -15.59
CA VAL A 166 10.40 -5.26 -15.64
C VAL A 166 11.04 -4.16 -14.79
N ILE A 167 11.42 -4.49 -13.54
CA ILE A 167 12.04 -3.54 -12.61
C ILE A 167 13.40 -3.06 -13.13
N ALA A 168 14.16 -3.92 -13.81
CA ALA A 168 15.47 -3.56 -14.35
C ALA A 168 15.39 -2.49 -15.44
N GLN A 169 14.30 -2.46 -16.21
CA GLN A 169 14.12 -1.48 -17.30
C GLN A 169 13.26 -0.26 -16.93
N GLY A 170 12.44 -0.36 -15.89
CA GLY A 170 11.48 0.69 -15.53
C GLY A 170 12.18 1.96 -15.06
N VAL A 171 11.93 3.07 -15.75
CA VAL A 171 12.31 4.42 -15.32
C VAL A 171 11.12 5.33 -15.55
N GLY A 172 10.63 5.96 -14.49
CA GLY A 172 9.50 6.88 -14.55
C GLY A 172 9.80 8.22 -13.89
N GLN A 173 8.76 9.01 -13.66
CA GLN A 173 8.86 10.35 -13.06
C GLN A 173 9.55 10.38 -11.70
N MET A 174 9.53 9.27 -10.95
CA MET A 174 10.15 9.16 -9.62
C MET A 174 11.51 8.46 -9.66
N GLY A 175 12.12 8.32 -10.85
CA GLY A 175 13.39 7.66 -11.07
C GLY A 175 13.28 6.17 -11.40
N ALA A 176 14.41 5.46 -11.33
CA ALA A 176 14.47 4.05 -11.69
C ALA A 176 13.65 3.18 -10.73
N ASN A 177 13.02 2.14 -11.27
CA ASN A 177 12.30 1.15 -10.48
C ASN A 177 13.24 0.27 -9.67
N ARG A 178 14.45 0.01 -10.19
CA ARG A 178 15.55 -0.64 -9.47
C ARG A 178 15.80 0.03 -8.13
N ASP A 179 15.99 1.34 -8.13
CA ASP A 179 16.29 2.12 -6.92
C ASP A 179 15.12 2.03 -5.94
N TYR A 180 13.88 1.99 -6.44
CA TYR A 180 12.71 1.79 -5.58
C TYR A 180 12.76 0.45 -4.82
N LEU A 181 13.08 -0.65 -5.51
CA LEU A 181 13.22 -1.97 -4.89
C LEU A 181 14.37 -1.99 -3.88
N LEU A 182 15.55 -1.50 -4.27
CA LEU A 182 16.76 -1.54 -3.45
C LEU A 182 16.64 -0.65 -2.21
N ASN A 183 16.15 0.59 -2.36
CA ASN A 183 15.92 1.48 -1.23
C ASN A 183 14.88 0.90 -0.26
N THR A 184 13.85 0.23 -0.77
CA THR A 184 12.86 -0.43 0.11
C THR A 184 13.51 -1.57 0.90
N LEU A 185 14.31 -2.41 0.27
CA LEU A 185 15.03 -3.50 0.95
C LEU A 185 16.01 -2.99 2.01
N GLU A 186 16.74 -1.92 1.70
CA GLU A 186 17.67 -1.27 2.63
C GLU A 186 16.95 -0.80 3.89
N HIS A 187 15.85 -0.05 3.74
CA HIS A 187 15.10 0.46 4.88
C HIS A 187 14.43 -0.68 5.68
N LEU A 188 13.93 -1.72 5.02
CA LEU A 188 13.43 -2.90 5.72
C LEU A 188 14.52 -3.58 6.55
N THR A 189 15.71 -3.70 5.96
CA THR A 189 16.87 -4.30 6.63
C THR A 189 17.31 -3.45 7.83
N GLY A 190 17.35 -2.13 7.70
CA GLY A 190 17.63 -1.20 8.81
C GLY A 190 16.63 -1.30 9.97
N MET A 191 15.41 -1.74 9.68
CA MET A 191 14.38 -2.03 10.69
C MET A 191 14.40 -3.48 11.20
N GLY A 192 15.39 -4.29 10.81
CA GLY A 192 15.48 -5.70 11.18
C GLY A 192 14.44 -6.60 10.48
N VAL A 193 13.82 -6.12 9.40
CA VAL A 193 12.82 -6.86 8.62
C VAL A 193 13.50 -7.49 7.41
N ARG A 194 13.46 -8.82 7.32
CA ARG A 194 13.85 -9.56 6.12
C ARG A 194 12.62 -9.82 5.25
N ASP A 195 12.67 -9.39 3.99
CA ASP A 195 11.62 -9.65 3.00
C ASP A 195 12.15 -10.57 1.90
N ALA A 196 11.88 -11.87 2.03
CA ALA A 196 12.41 -12.89 1.13
C ALA A 196 11.90 -12.74 -0.31
N GLY A 197 10.66 -12.25 -0.48
CA GLY A 197 10.06 -12.04 -1.80
C GLY A 197 10.78 -10.93 -2.56
N LEU A 198 10.98 -9.78 -1.91
CA LEU A 198 11.71 -8.68 -2.52
C LEU A 198 13.20 -9.00 -2.71
N ALA A 199 13.83 -9.68 -1.75
CA ALA A 199 15.23 -10.09 -1.85
C ALA A 199 15.46 -11.03 -3.04
N ARG A 200 14.53 -11.97 -3.30
CA ARG A 200 14.59 -12.86 -4.47
C ARG A 200 14.55 -12.08 -5.78
N ILE A 201 13.67 -11.07 -5.89
CA ILE A 201 13.62 -10.22 -7.09
C ILE A 201 14.92 -9.44 -7.26
N ALA A 202 15.46 -8.86 -6.18
CA ALA A 202 16.70 -8.09 -6.22
C ALA A 202 17.90 -8.94 -6.66
N ALA A 203 17.98 -10.19 -6.21
CA ALA A 203 19.04 -11.13 -6.62
C ALA A 203 18.99 -11.48 -8.12
N LEU A 204 17.83 -11.34 -8.76
CA LEU A 204 17.62 -11.60 -10.18
C LEU A 204 17.85 -10.37 -11.07
N LEU A 205 18.13 -9.19 -10.48
CA LEU A 205 18.42 -7.99 -11.26
C LEU A 205 19.76 -8.13 -11.99
N PRO A 206 19.87 -7.69 -13.25
CA PRO A 206 21.15 -7.63 -13.94
C PRO A 206 22.11 -6.71 -13.19
N ARG A 207 23.41 -7.01 -13.20
CA ARG A 207 24.42 -6.10 -12.65
C ARG A 207 24.40 -4.79 -13.43
N VAL A 208 24.45 -3.66 -12.73
CA VAL A 208 24.71 -2.38 -13.39
C VAL A 208 26.14 -2.45 -13.92
N ARG A 209 26.31 -2.38 -15.24
CA ARG A 209 27.66 -2.15 -15.78
C ARG A 209 28.02 -0.73 -15.38
N GLY A 210 28.99 -0.58 -14.48
CA GLY A 210 29.57 0.73 -14.20
C GLY A 210 30.06 1.34 -15.50
N ALA A 211 29.80 2.63 -15.71
CA ALA A 211 30.51 3.38 -16.72
C ALA A 211 32.01 3.26 -16.39
N ALA A 212 32.77 2.66 -17.29
CA ALA A 212 34.22 2.71 -17.28
C ALA A 212 34.68 4.13 -17.62
#